data_AF-A0A9X1VQ15-F1
#
_entry.id   AF-A0A9X1VQ15-F1
#
_cell.length_a   1.000
_cell.length_b   1.000
_cell.length_c   1.000
_cell.angle_alpha   90.00
_cell.angle_beta   90.00
_cell.angle_gamma   90.00
#
_symmetry.space_group_name_H-M   'P 1'
#
loop_
_entity.id
_entity.type
_entity.pdbx_description
1 polymer ?
#
loop_
_entity_poly.entity_id
_entity_poly.type
_entity_poly.pdbx_seq_one_letter_code
_entity_poly.pdbx_strand_id
1 'polypeptide(L)'
;MLKDILYPTKQNAFIWLSSIYLLFLLYIGKASTMSILFVYFLETLIIGVFNALKMLWCIRYSKSKGKKSESYGLILFFLFHYGFFVAIQSIFGFALFGMEANEIIKEPFHIIDNYIAILNLEDVRYALPAIIFMHLGKFISDYLKNEKYKTFTAQEIMFKPYVRIFIQQFVVILSFFFIVFGEAGAGIIAAILLIFFRLLIDLVLESIKQDSKILDKVSEKLANEKASKEEIKKQLIIFTE
;
A
#
# COMPACT_ATOMS: atom_id res chain seq x y z
N MET A 1 5.70 -21.82 -7.42
CA MET A 1 4.76 -20.68 -7.43
C MET A 1 4.32 -20.33 -6.02
N LEU A 2 3.46 -21.11 -5.36
CA LEU A 2 3.04 -20.77 -3.98
C LEU A 2 4.21 -20.65 -3.00
N LYS A 3 5.19 -21.56 -3.06
CA LYS A 3 6.41 -21.48 -2.24
C LYS A 3 7.24 -20.23 -2.54
N ASP A 4 7.27 -19.77 -3.78
CA ASP A 4 8.04 -18.58 -4.20
C ASP A 4 7.35 -17.27 -3.74
N ILE A 5 6.04 -17.33 -3.49
CA ILE A 5 5.23 -16.19 -3.01
C ILE A 5 5.23 -16.14 -1.48
N LEU A 6 4.94 -17.28 -0.83
CA LEU A 6 4.67 -17.33 0.60
C LEU A 6 5.91 -17.54 1.48
N TYR A 7 7.04 -18.01 0.94
CA TYR A 7 8.20 -18.28 1.79
C TYR A 7 8.88 -16.98 2.25
N PRO A 8 9.21 -16.84 3.54
CA PRO A 8 9.95 -15.68 4.04
C PRO A 8 11.34 -15.58 3.40
N THR A 9 11.67 -14.41 2.89
CA THR A 9 12.95 -14.05 2.27
C THR A 9 13.41 -12.71 2.83
N LYS A 10 14.68 -12.33 2.62
CA LYS A 10 15.18 -11.00 3.02
C LYS A 10 14.38 -9.85 2.40
N GLN A 11 13.72 -10.09 1.27
CA GLN A 11 13.03 -9.06 0.50
C GLN A 11 11.59 -8.84 0.98
N ASN A 12 10.88 -9.90 1.35
CA ASN A 12 9.52 -9.82 1.92
C ASN A 12 9.50 -9.82 3.46
N ALA A 13 10.67 -9.82 4.12
CA ALA A 13 10.79 -9.86 5.58
C ALA A 13 10.00 -8.73 6.26
N PHE A 14 10.04 -7.50 5.72
CA PHE A 14 9.29 -6.38 6.27
C PHE A 14 7.77 -6.56 6.19
N ILE A 15 7.27 -7.23 5.14
CA ILE A 15 5.85 -7.55 4.97
C ILE A 15 5.43 -8.54 6.08
N TRP A 16 6.20 -9.62 6.23
CA TRP A 16 5.98 -10.62 7.29
C TRP A 16 6.04 -10.01 8.69
N LEU A 17 7.07 -9.22 8.98
CA LEU A 17 7.24 -8.56 10.28
C LEU A 17 6.08 -7.63 10.59
N SER A 18 5.62 -6.85 9.62
CA SER A 18 4.46 -5.97 9.79
C SER A 18 3.20 -6.76 10.12
N SER A 19 2.89 -7.81 9.35
CA SER A 19 1.70 -8.64 9.56
C SER A 19 1.74 -9.39 10.88
N ILE A 20 2.89 -9.98 11.25
CA ILE A 20 3.06 -10.67 12.53
C ILE A 20 2.90 -9.69 13.69
N TYR A 21 3.47 -8.50 13.59
CA TYR A 21 3.34 -7.48 14.63
C TYR A 21 1.90 -7.00 14.80
N LEU A 22 1.15 -6.79 13.71
CA LEU A 22 -0.27 -6.43 13.80
C LEU A 22 -1.11 -7.54 14.42
N LEU A 23 -0.86 -8.81 14.06
CA LEU A 23 -1.50 -9.96 14.70
C LEU A 23 -1.15 -10.05 16.18
N PHE A 24 0.11 -9.77 16.54
CA PHE A 24 0.55 -9.73 17.92
C PHE A 24 -0.18 -8.64 18.72
N LEU A 25 -0.30 -7.42 18.18
CA LEU A 25 -1.05 -6.33 18.82
C LEU A 25 -2.53 -6.67 19.01
N LEU A 26 -3.14 -7.31 18.01
CA LEU A 26 -4.52 -7.80 18.08
C LEU A 26 -4.65 -8.87 19.19
N TYR A 27 -3.72 -9.83 19.25
CA TYR A 27 -3.72 -10.91 20.23
C TYR A 27 -3.59 -10.43 21.67
N ILE A 28 -2.71 -9.46 21.94
CA ILE A 28 -2.54 -8.89 23.28
C ILE A 28 -3.59 -7.82 23.64
N GLY A 29 -4.55 -7.56 22.74
CA GLY A 29 -5.60 -6.56 22.94
C GLY A 29 -5.12 -5.11 22.91
N LYS A 30 -3.93 -4.83 22.34
CA LYS A 30 -3.38 -3.47 22.18
C LYS A 30 -3.79 -2.78 20.87
N ALA A 31 -4.46 -3.51 19.98
CA ALA A 31 -5.10 -2.94 18.81
C ALA A 31 -6.47 -3.56 18.59
N SER A 32 -7.50 -2.73 18.56
CA SER A 32 -8.84 -3.14 18.15
C SER A 32 -8.92 -3.42 16.66
N THR A 33 -9.93 -4.20 16.25
CA THR A 33 -10.26 -4.43 14.83
C THR A 33 -10.41 -3.13 14.05
N MET A 34 -11.12 -2.14 14.60
CA MET A 34 -11.31 -0.84 13.96
C MET A 34 -10.00 -0.09 13.80
N SER A 35 -9.10 -0.15 14.79
CA SER A 35 -7.78 0.47 14.69
C SER A 35 -6.90 -0.17 13.62
N ILE A 36 -6.96 -1.49 13.42
CA ILE A 36 -6.26 -2.14 12.30
C ILE A 36 -6.81 -1.65 10.96
N LEU A 37 -8.13 -1.53 10.84
CA LEU A 37 -8.78 -1.00 9.62
C LEU A 37 -8.36 0.46 9.37
N PHE A 38 -8.34 1.30 10.40
CA PHE A 38 -7.88 2.68 10.32
C PHE A 38 -6.42 2.79 9.91
N VAL A 39 -5.54 1.97 10.49
CA VAL A 39 -4.11 1.96 10.14
C VAL A 39 -3.91 1.52 8.70
N TYR A 40 -4.67 0.52 8.24
CA TYR A 40 -4.65 0.12 6.84
C TYR A 40 -5.21 1.22 5.94
N PHE A 41 -6.26 1.93 6.33
CA PHE A 41 -6.76 3.10 5.60
C PHE A 41 -5.71 4.22 5.51
N LEU A 42 -5.06 4.57 6.63
CA LEU A 42 -3.96 5.54 6.73
C LEU A 42 -2.75 5.17 5.88
N GLU A 43 -2.52 3.88 5.62
CA GLU A 43 -1.45 3.40 4.75
C GLU A 43 -1.48 4.08 3.37
N THR A 44 -2.67 4.47 2.88
CA THR A 44 -2.83 5.22 1.63
C THR A 44 -2.02 6.52 1.62
N LEU A 45 -1.98 7.25 2.73
CA LEU A 45 -1.16 8.47 2.84
C LEU A 45 0.32 8.13 2.83
N ILE A 46 0.71 7.08 3.56
CA ILE A 46 2.09 6.61 3.65
C ILE A 46 2.62 6.22 2.26
N ILE A 47 1.85 5.45 1.49
CA ILE A 47 2.17 5.08 0.11
C ILE A 47 2.43 6.32 -0.74
N GLY A 48 1.58 7.34 -0.64
CA GLY A 48 1.72 8.59 -1.38
C GLY A 48 3.04 9.30 -1.07
N VAL A 49 3.37 9.42 0.22
CA VAL A 49 4.63 10.04 0.68
C VAL A 49 5.84 9.28 0.15
N PHE A 50 5.87 7.96 0.32
CA PHE A 50 6.99 7.16 -0.20
C PHE A 50 7.07 7.18 -1.72
N ASN A 51 5.95 7.26 -2.43
CA ASN A 51 5.97 7.39 -3.89
C ASN A 51 6.57 8.74 -4.34
N ALA A 52 6.22 9.84 -3.66
CA ALA A 52 6.84 11.14 -3.91
C ALA A 52 8.35 11.13 -3.63
N LEU A 53 8.80 10.43 -2.58
CA LEU A 53 10.23 10.20 -2.31
C LEU A 53 10.88 9.38 -3.43
N LYS A 54 10.24 8.31 -3.90
CA LYS A 54 10.74 7.53 -5.05
C LYS A 54 10.92 8.41 -6.29
N MET A 55 9.92 9.24 -6.62
CA MET A 55 9.97 10.20 -7.74
C MET A 55 11.12 11.21 -7.58
N LEU A 56 11.33 11.75 -6.37
CA LEU A 56 12.42 12.67 -6.08
C LEU A 56 13.80 12.06 -6.39
N TRP A 57 14.01 10.79 -6.03
CA TRP A 57 15.24 10.08 -6.33
C TRP A 57 15.41 9.85 -7.84
N CYS A 58 14.34 9.49 -8.56
CA CYS A 58 14.39 9.39 -10.02
C CYS A 58 14.84 10.71 -10.65
N ILE A 59 14.23 11.84 -10.28
CA ILE A 59 14.58 13.15 -10.86
C ILE A 59 16.03 13.52 -10.54
N ARG A 60 16.46 13.33 -9.30
CA ARG A 60 17.81 13.68 -8.85
C ARG A 60 18.90 12.89 -9.58
N TYR A 61 18.66 11.61 -9.87
CA TYR A 61 19.65 10.70 -10.46
C TYR A 61 19.41 10.42 -11.97
N SER A 62 18.32 10.90 -12.56
CA SER A 62 17.99 10.75 -13.99
C SER A 62 19.05 11.38 -14.91
N LYS A 63 19.66 12.50 -14.49
CA LYS A 63 20.75 13.18 -15.23
C LYS A 63 21.97 12.29 -15.48
N SER A 64 22.18 11.26 -14.66
CA SER A 64 23.33 10.35 -14.77
C SER A 64 23.31 9.44 -16.02
N LYS A 65 22.19 9.34 -16.76
CA LYS A 65 22.04 8.41 -17.90
C LYS A 65 21.54 9.06 -19.21
N GLY A 66 21.59 10.40 -19.34
CA GLY A 66 21.16 11.07 -20.57
C GLY A 66 19.65 11.00 -20.85
N LYS A 67 18.82 10.59 -19.88
CA LYS A 67 17.36 10.73 -19.94
C LYS A 67 17.00 12.22 -19.81
N LYS A 68 15.92 12.66 -20.47
CA LYS A 68 15.38 14.03 -20.32
C LYS A 68 15.21 14.34 -18.83
N SER A 69 15.72 15.48 -18.39
CA SER A 69 15.53 15.95 -17.01
C SER A 69 14.05 16.16 -16.77
N GLU A 70 13.43 15.28 -15.99
CA GLU A 70 12.05 15.45 -15.53
C GLU A 70 11.99 16.60 -14.52
N SER A 71 10.89 17.35 -14.54
CA SER A 71 10.72 18.53 -13.70
C SER A 71 10.26 18.14 -12.30
N TYR A 72 10.76 18.83 -11.27
CA TYR A 72 10.20 18.76 -9.91
C TYR A 72 8.70 19.12 -9.86
N GLY A 73 8.19 19.84 -10.86
CA GLY A 73 6.76 20.11 -11.03
C GLY A 73 5.91 18.84 -11.17
N LEU A 74 6.50 17.73 -11.64
CA LEU A 74 5.82 16.43 -11.69
C LEU A 74 5.48 15.89 -10.28
N ILE A 75 6.33 16.15 -9.29
CA ILE A 75 6.07 15.76 -7.90
C ILE A 75 4.92 16.58 -7.32
N LEU A 76 4.89 17.90 -7.60
CA LEU A 76 3.79 18.76 -7.16
C LEU A 76 2.46 18.33 -7.80
N PHE A 77 2.48 18.05 -9.11
CA PHE A 77 1.32 17.51 -9.82
C PHE A 77 0.86 16.19 -9.19
N PHE A 78 1.78 15.27 -8.91
CA PHE A 78 1.47 14.01 -8.25
C PHE A 78 0.84 14.23 -6.87
N LEU A 79 1.45 15.02 -5.99
CA LEU A 79 0.93 15.27 -4.65
C LEU A 79 -0.47 15.89 -4.67
N PHE A 80 -0.70 16.84 -5.58
CA PHE A 80 -2.02 17.46 -5.74
C PHE A 80 -3.06 16.47 -6.27
N HIS A 81 -2.77 15.79 -7.38
CA HIS A 81 -3.71 14.87 -8.03
C HIS A 81 -3.99 13.65 -7.15
N TYR A 82 -2.95 13.05 -6.58
CA TYR A 82 -3.05 11.96 -5.62
C TYR A 82 -3.79 12.39 -4.35
N GLY A 83 -3.51 13.59 -3.84
CA GLY A 83 -4.22 14.17 -2.70
C GLY A 83 -5.73 14.28 -2.94
N PHE A 84 -6.15 14.70 -4.13
CA PHE A 84 -7.57 14.74 -4.50
C PHE A 84 -8.20 13.34 -4.54
N PHE A 85 -7.49 12.36 -5.12
CA PHE A 85 -7.92 10.97 -5.11
C PHE A 85 -8.09 10.44 -3.67
N VAL A 86 -7.11 10.68 -2.79
CA VAL A 86 -7.19 10.30 -1.38
C VAL A 86 -8.30 11.04 -0.66
N ALA A 87 -8.54 12.32 -0.93
CA ALA A 87 -9.61 13.09 -0.31
C ALA A 87 -10.99 12.48 -0.64
N ILE A 88 -11.25 12.18 -1.91
CA ILE A 88 -12.49 11.50 -2.33
C ILE A 88 -12.63 10.15 -1.65
N GLN A 89 -11.57 9.34 -1.70
CA GLN A 89 -11.54 8.03 -1.07
C GLN A 89 -11.75 8.13 0.46
N SER A 90 -11.28 9.21 1.08
CA SER A 90 -11.45 9.45 2.52
C SER A 90 -12.88 9.75 2.89
N ILE A 91 -13.60 10.52 2.07
CA ILE A 91 -15.03 10.79 2.30
C ILE A 91 -15.81 9.48 2.34
N PHE A 92 -15.58 8.58 1.38
CA PHE A 92 -16.22 7.26 1.40
C PHE A 92 -15.78 6.41 2.60
N GLY A 93 -14.49 6.41 2.94
CA GLY A 93 -13.97 5.70 4.10
C GLY A 93 -14.61 6.18 5.42
N PHE A 94 -14.67 7.50 5.64
CA PHE A 94 -15.27 8.08 6.84
C PHE A 94 -16.79 7.88 6.89
N ALA A 95 -17.48 7.88 5.74
CA ALA A 95 -18.90 7.53 5.70
C ALA A 95 -19.14 6.09 6.16
N LEU A 96 -18.30 5.14 5.74
CA LEU A 96 -18.36 3.76 6.22
C LEU A 96 -18.03 3.69 7.72
N PHE A 97 -16.89 4.23 8.12
CA PHE A 97 -16.45 4.15 9.51
C PHE A 97 -17.42 4.82 10.49
N GLY A 98 -18.10 5.89 10.09
CA GLY A 98 -19.11 6.57 10.90
C GLY A 98 -20.34 5.71 11.24
N MET A 99 -20.57 4.60 10.53
CA MET A 99 -21.67 3.67 10.87
C MET A 99 -21.40 2.91 12.17
N GLU A 100 -20.13 2.59 12.47
CA GLU A 100 -19.72 1.78 13.63
C GLU A 100 -18.91 2.58 14.67
N ALA A 101 -18.27 3.68 14.25
CA ALA A 101 -17.39 4.50 15.08
C ALA A 101 -17.86 5.97 15.13
N ASN A 102 -19.17 6.19 15.26
CA ASN A 102 -19.80 7.51 15.30
C ASN A 102 -19.28 8.44 16.42
N GLU A 103 -18.74 7.89 17.51
CA GLU A 103 -18.12 8.67 18.58
C GLU A 103 -16.73 9.21 18.21
N ILE A 104 -16.05 8.57 17.26
CA ILE A 104 -14.68 8.91 16.82
C ILE A 104 -14.73 9.72 15.51
N ILE A 105 -15.57 9.29 14.57
CA ILE A 105 -15.65 9.82 13.22
C ILE A 105 -16.75 10.87 13.16
N LYS A 106 -16.37 12.10 12.84
CA LYS A 106 -17.30 13.21 12.55
C LYS A 106 -17.88 13.05 11.15
N GLU A 107 -18.63 14.05 10.72
CA GLU A 107 -19.11 14.18 9.34
C GLU A 107 -18.02 13.85 8.29
N PRO A 108 -18.31 13.05 7.25
CA PRO A 108 -17.29 12.54 6.33
C PRO A 108 -16.48 13.63 5.59
N PHE A 109 -17.06 14.81 5.40
CA PHE A 109 -16.40 15.95 4.77
C PHE A 109 -15.40 16.66 5.69
N HIS A 110 -15.42 16.41 7.00
CA HIS A 110 -14.42 16.93 7.95
C HIS A 110 -13.13 16.09 7.91
N ILE A 111 -12.53 16.00 6.71
CA ILE A 111 -11.44 15.07 6.39
C ILE A 111 -10.26 15.23 7.36
N ILE A 112 -9.80 16.46 7.58
CA ILE A 112 -8.64 16.74 8.44
C ILE A 112 -8.93 16.35 9.89
N ASP A 113 -10.09 16.73 10.41
CA ASP A 113 -10.50 16.40 11.78
C ASP A 113 -10.58 14.90 11.99
N ASN A 114 -11.14 14.16 11.03
CA ASN A 114 -11.26 12.70 11.11
C ASN A 114 -9.88 12.02 11.11
N TYR A 115 -8.95 12.51 10.28
CA TYR A 115 -7.56 12.04 10.34
C TYR A 115 -6.90 12.33 11.69
N ILE A 116 -7.07 13.53 12.24
CA ILE A 116 -6.53 13.90 13.56
C ILE A 116 -7.14 13.02 14.66
N ALA A 117 -8.45 12.76 14.61
CA ALA A 117 -9.14 11.90 15.56
C ALA A 117 -8.54 10.49 15.53
N ILE A 118 -8.41 9.88 14.35
CA ILE A 118 -7.84 8.54 14.17
C ILE A 118 -6.39 8.48 14.67
N LEU A 119 -5.55 9.46 14.31
CA LEU A 119 -4.14 9.49 14.71
C LEU A 119 -3.94 9.66 16.24
N ASN A 120 -4.95 10.18 16.93
CA ASN A 120 -4.93 10.33 18.38
C ASN A 120 -5.36 9.09 19.15
N LEU A 121 -5.92 8.07 18.49
CA LEU A 121 -6.28 6.80 19.12
C LEU A 121 -5.03 6.07 19.61
N GLU A 122 -5.05 5.58 20.85
CA GLU A 122 -3.92 4.91 21.48
C GLU A 122 -3.46 3.67 20.67
N ASP A 123 -4.41 2.80 20.31
CA ASP A 123 -4.19 1.62 19.47
C ASP A 123 -3.52 1.93 18.13
N VAL A 124 -3.92 3.04 17.49
CA VAL A 124 -3.36 3.47 16.20
C VAL A 124 -1.90 3.89 16.39
N ARG A 125 -1.54 4.52 17.51
CA ARG A 125 -0.15 4.89 17.82
C ARG A 125 0.76 3.66 17.94
N TYR A 126 0.23 2.51 18.36
CA TYR A 126 0.99 1.25 18.42
C TYR A 126 1.08 0.54 17.07
N ALA A 127 0.01 0.55 16.27
CA ALA A 127 -0.08 -0.19 15.03
C ALA A 127 0.50 0.56 13.81
N LEU A 128 0.34 1.89 13.73
CA LEU A 128 0.82 2.71 12.62
C LEU A 128 2.34 2.63 12.39
N PRO A 129 3.20 2.63 13.42
CA PRO A 129 4.64 2.46 13.23
C PRO A 129 5.01 1.20 12.44
N ALA A 130 4.27 0.10 12.60
CA ALA A 130 4.53 -1.14 11.87
C ALA A 130 4.38 -0.97 10.34
N ILE A 131 3.46 -0.11 9.92
CA ILE A 131 3.25 0.22 8.51
C ILE A 131 4.35 1.15 8.00
N ILE A 132 4.68 2.17 8.78
CA ILE A 132 5.73 3.13 8.44
C ILE A 132 7.07 2.40 8.30
N PHE A 133 7.44 1.56 9.26
CA PHE A 133 8.69 0.79 9.21
C PHE A 133 8.70 -0.23 8.08
N MET A 134 7.55 -0.84 7.75
CA MET A 134 7.46 -1.72 6.58
C MET A 134 7.79 -0.95 5.29
N HIS A 135 7.15 0.20 5.06
CA HIS A 135 7.38 1.02 3.87
C HIS A 135 8.78 1.61 3.83
N LEU A 136 9.30 2.07 4.97
CA LEU A 136 10.67 2.56 5.09
C LEU A 136 11.69 1.46 4.80
N GLY A 137 11.47 0.27 5.38
CA GLY A 137 12.28 -0.92 5.14
C GLY A 137 12.33 -1.26 3.66
N LYS A 138 11.17 -1.37 3.00
CA LYS A 138 11.07 -1.61 1.54
C LYS A 138 11.73 -0.50 0.73
N PHE A 139 11.50 0.76 1.07
CA PHE A 139 12.12 1.89 0.39
C PHE A 139 13.65 1.80 0.42
N ILE A 140 14.24 1.48 1.57
CA ILE A 140 15.70 1.35 1.70
C ILE A 140 16.20 0.06 1.03
N SER A 141 15.66 -1.10 1.42
CA SER A 141 16.21 -2.40 1.04
C SER A 141 15.95 -2.76 -0.41
N ASP A 142 14.83 -2.30 -0.96
CA ASP A 142 14.38 -2.69 -2.28
C ASP A 142 14.53 -1.57 -3.30
N TYR A 143 14.12 -0.34 -2.98
CA TYR A 143 14.20 0.76 -3.94
C TYR A 143 15.58 1.42 -4.01
N LEU A 144 16.15 1.82 -2.86
CA LEU A 144 17.46 2.48 -2.82
C LEU A 144 18.61 1.51 -3.09
N LYS A 145 18.68 0.38 -2.37
CA LYS A 145 19.80 -0.55 -2.48
C LYS A 145 19.91 -1.23 -3.85
N ASN A 146 18.78 -1.54 -4.49
CA ASN A 146 18.78 -2.11 -5.84
C ASN A 146 18.80 -1.04 -6.94
N GLU A 147 19.04 0.22 -6.56
CA GLU A 147 19.16 1.37 -7.47
C GLU A 147 18.00 1.54 -8.45
N LYS A 148 16.78 1.17 -8.03
CA LYS A 148 15.59 1.15 -8.91
C LYS A 148 15.23 2.54 -9.46
N TYR A 149 15.67 3.58 -8.76
CA TYR A 149 15.60 4.97 -9.23
C TYR A 149 16.38 5.25 -10.53
N LYS A 150 17.29 4.35 -10.96
CA LYS A 150 17.99 4.42 -12.24
C LYS A 150 17.23 3.73 -13.38
N THR A 151 16.33 2.81 -13.03
CA THR A 151 15.59 1.97 -13.99
C THR A 151 14.36 2.71 -14.51
N PHE A 152 13.53 3.23 -13.60
CA PHE A 152 12.27 3.90 -13.92
C PHE A 152 12.41 5.41 -14.09
N THR A 153 11.46 6.03 -14.81
CA THR A 153 11.28 7.48 -14.83
C THR A 153 10.34 7.93 -13.71
N ALA A 154 10.41 9.19 -13.31
CA ALA A 154 9.48 9.75 -12.32
C ALA A 154 8.03 9.70 -12.84
N GLN A 155 7.81 9.86 -14.15
CA GLN A 155 6.50 9.69 -14.78
C GLN A 155 5.96 8.26 -14.63
N GLU A 156 6.80 7.24 -14.82
CA GLU A 156 6.41 5.84 -14.61
C GLU A 156 6.10 5.56 -13.12
N ILE A 157 6.92 6.11 -12.21
CA ILE A 157 6.72 5.95 -10.76
C ILE A 157 5.43 6.61 -10.28
N MET A 158 5.03 7.73 -10.87
CA MET A 158 3.83 8.47 -10.48
C MET A 158 2.57 7.60 -10.45
N PHE A 159 2.47 6.61 -11.35
CA PHE A 159 1.28 5.74 -11.47
C PHE A 159 1.30 4.50 -10.57
N LYS A 160 2.43 4.18 -9.95
CA LYS A 160 2.57 2.98 -9.09
C LYS A 160 1.53 2.86 -7.98
N PRO A 161 1.22 3.91 -7.21
CA PRO A 161 0.39 3.73 -6.02
C PRO A 161 -1.08 3.42 -6.33
N TYR A 162 -1.59 3.78 -7.52
CA TYR A 162 -3.03 3.66 -7.83
C TYR A 162 -3.52 2.22 -7.87
N VAL A 163 -2.78 1.29 -8.49
CA VAL A 163 -3.19 -0.11 -8.57
C VAL A 163 -3.23 -0.74 -7.18
N ARG A 164 -2.21 -0.47 -6.36
CA ARG A 164 -2.16 -0.95 -4.98
C ARG A 164 -3.33 -0.44 -4.16
N ILE A 165 -3.62 0.86 -4.22
CA ILE A 165 -4.70 1.46 -3.43
C ILE A 165 -6.05 0.96 -3.92
N PHE A 166 -6.23 0.80 -5.23
CA PHE A 166 -7.45 0.24 -5.80
C PHE A 166 -7.75 -1.14 -5.20
N ILE A 167 -6.77 -2.05 -5.19
CA ILE A 167 -6.90 -3.38 -4.56
C ILE A 167 -7.18 -3.24 -3.06
N GLN A 168 -6.45 -2.36 -2.39
CA GLN A 168 -6.59 -2.09 -0.95
C GLN A 168 -7.99 -1.59 -0.56
N GLN A 169 -8.66 -0.80 -1.41
CA GLN A 169 -10.05 -0.39 -1.14
C GLN A 169 -11.00 -1.59 -1.05
N PHE A 170 -10.88 -2.57 -1.95
CA PHE A 170 -11.72 -3.77 -1.87
C PHE A 170 -11.48 -4.56 -0.59
N VAL A 171 -10.22 -4.63 -0.15
CA VAL A 171 -9.86 -5.30 1.11
C VAL A 171 -10.44 -4.57 2.32
N VAL A 172 -10.41 -3.23 2.35
CA VAL A 172 -11.05 -2.41 3.39
C VAL A 172 -12.56 -2.62 3.40
N ILE A 173 -13.22 -2.49 2.24
CA ILE A 173 -14.67 -2.62 2.11
C ILE A 173 -15.14 -4.03 2.52
N LEU A 174 -14.45 -5.07 2.05
CA LEU A 174 -14.75 -6.45 2.40
C LEU A 174 -14.61 -6.70 3.91
N SER A 175 -13.56 -6.15 4.52
CA SER A 175 -13.34 -6.29 5.96
C SER A 175 -14.39 -5.54 6.76
N PHE A 176 -14.77 -4.34 6.32
CA PHE A 176 -15.84 -3.55 6.93
C PHE A 176 -17.20 -4.25 6.85
N PHE A 177 -17.50 -4.91 5.72
CA PHE A 177 -18.70 -5.74 5.58
C PHE A 177 -18.79 -6.82 6.67
N PHE A 178 -17.69 -7.52 6.97
CA PHE A 178 -17.68 -8.52 8.05
C PHE A 178 -17.81 -7.91 9.46
N ILE A 179 -17.41 -6.65 9.64
CA ILE A 179 -17.58 -5.94 10.91
C ILE A 179 -19.05 -5.59 11.14
N VAL A 180 -19.73 -5.04 10.14
CA VAL A 180 -21.12 -4.58 10.24
C VAL A 180 -22.12 -5.73 10.27
N PHE A 181 -21.92 -6.75 9.42
CA PHE A 181 -22.90 -7.83 9.22
C PHE A 181 -22.57 -9.12 9.98
N GLY A 182 -21.45 -9.15 10.70
CA GLY A 182 -21.05 -10.33 11.46
C GLY A 182 -21.77 -10.42 12.81
N GLU A 183 -22.03 -11.64 13.28
CA GLU A 183 -22.51 -11.89 14.64
C GLU A 183 -21.46 -11.43 15.68
N ALA A 184 -21.90 -11.23 16.94
CA ALA A 184 -21.02 -10.80 18.04
C ALA A 184 -19.76 -11.69 18.13
N GLY A 185 -18.60 -11.13 17.79
CA GLY A 185 -17.30 -11.84 17.70
C GLY A 185 -16.66 -11.83 16.30
N ALA A 186 -17.42 -11.51 15.25
CA ALA A 186 -16.92 -11.43 13.88
C ALA A 186 -15.88 -10.33 13.64
N GLY A 187 -15.82 -9.30 14.49
CA GLY A 187 -14.84 -8.23 14.39
C GLY A 187 -13.40 -8.75 14.44
N ILE A 188 -13.08 -9.71 15.31
CA ILE A 188 -11.72 -10.27 15.38
C ILE A 188 -11.41 -11.07 14.11
N ILE A 189 -12.38 -11.83 13.60
CA ILE A 189 -12.25 -12.58 12.35
C ILE A 189 -12.03 -11.63 11.17
N ALA A 190 -12.76 -10.51 11.12
CA ALA A 190 -12.60 -9.47 10.10
C ALA A 190 -11.18 -8.86 10.13
N ALA A 191 -10.64 -8.57 11.32
CA ALA A 191 -9.26 -8.09 11.45
C ALA A 191 -8.22 -9.12 10.99
N ILE A 192 -8.40 -10.39 11.36
CA ILE A 192 -7.51 -11.48 10.93
C ILE A 192 -7.57 -11.64 9.41
N LEU A 193 -8.77 -11.66 8.82
CA LEU A 193 -8.96 -11.74 7.37
C LEU A 193 -8.34 -10.53 6.67
N LEU A 194 -8.52 -9.33 7.21
CA LEU A 194 -7.91 -8.11 6.69
C LEU A 194 -6.38 -8.24 6.64
N ILE A 195 -5.76 -8.60 7.77
CA ILE A 195 -4.31 -8.76 7.87
C ILE A 195 -3.83 -9.88 6.94
N PHE A 196 -4.59 -10.97 6.84
CA PHE A 196 -4.27 -12.11 5.98
C PHE A 196 -4.36 -11.75 4.48
N PHE A 197 -5.46 -11.16 4.02
CA PHE A 197 -5.61 -10.74 2.63
C PHE A 197 -4.57 -9.70 2.24
N ARG A 198 -4.32 -8.72 3.13
CA ARG A 198 -3.25 -7.74 2.97
C ARG A 198 -1.89 -8.42 2.81
N LEU A 199 -1.54 -9.33 3.72
CA LEU A 199 -0.28 -10.09 3.66
C LEU A 199 -0.17 -10.84 2.32
N LEU A 200 -1.23 -11.54 1.91
CA LEU A 200 -1.25 -12.31 0.67
C LEU A 200 -1.07 -11.41 -0.56
N ILE A 201 -1.78 -10.29 -0.63
CA ILE A 201 -1.66 -9.32 -1.73
C ILE A 201 -0.25 -8.73 -1.76
N ASP A 202 0.28 -8.28 -0.62
CA ASP A 202 1.62 -7.69 -0.57
C ASP A 202 2.70 -8.71 -0.95
N LEU A 203 2.57 -9.98 -0.52
CA LEU A 203 3.47 -11.06 -0.94
C LEU A 203 3.36 -11.37 -2.43
N VAL A 204 2.15 -11.39 -3.00
CA VAL A 204 1.93 -11.60 -4.44
C VAL A 204 2.58 -10.47 -5.24
N LEU A 205 2.35 -9.21 -4.86
CA LEU A 205 2.97 -8.06 -5.53
C LEU A 205 4.49 -8.14 -5.41
N GLU A 206 5.03 -8.39 -4.21
CA GLU A 206 6.49 -8.52 -4.00
C GLU A 206 7.12 -9.68 -4.78
N SER A 207 6.35 -10.75 -5.04
CA SER A 207 6.83 -11.89 -5.81
C SER A 207 7.02 -11.58 -7.30
N ILE A 208 6.31 -10.57 -7.82
CA ILE A 208 6.42 -10.07 -9.19
C ILE A 208 7.53 -9.02 -9.21
N LYS A 209 8.76 -9.52 -9.24
CA LYS A 209 9.98 -8.69 -9.27
C LYS A 209 10.86 -9.03 -10.47
N GLN A 210 11.81 -8.15 -10.74
CA GLN A 210 12.83 -8.35 -11.76
C GLN A 210 13.52 -9.71 -11.58
N ASP A 211 13.75 -10.41 -12.69
CA ASP A 211 14.38 -11.74 -12.75
C ASP A 211 13.66 -12.86 -11.98
N SER A 212 12.37 -12.68 -11.64
CA SER A 212 11.57 -13.72 -11.01
C SER A 212 10.90 -14.64 -12.05
N LYS A 213 10.83 -15.94 -11.74
CA LYS A 213 10.08 -16.93 -12.53
C LYS A 213 8.59 -16.60 -12.61
N ILE A 214 8.06 -15.87 -11.64
CA ILE A 214 6.65 -15.46 -11.60
C ILE A 214 6.42 -14.36 -12.62
N LEU A 215 7.28 -13.34 -12.66
CA LEU A 215 7.23 -12.29 -13.68
C LEU A 215 7.23 -12.91 -15.09
N ASP A 216 8.17 -13.80 -15.40
CA ASP A 216 8.23 -14.44 -16.72
C ASP A 216 6.93 -15.17 -17.10
N LYS A 217 6.37 -15.95 -16.17
CA LYS A 217 5.13 -16.72 -16.40
C LYS A 217 3.91 -15.84 -16.57
N VAL A 218 3.76 -14.83 -15.71
CA VAL A 218 2.62 -13.91 -15.76
C VAL A 218 2.70 -13.06 -17.03
N SER A 219 3.90 -12.57 -17.38
CA SER A 219 4.11 -11.81 -18.61
C SER A 219 3.83 -12.62 -19.86
N GLU A 220 4.21 -13.90 -19.89
CA GLU A 220 3.92 -14.79 -21.03
C GLU A 220 2.44 -15.07 -21.18
N LYS A 221 1.70 -15.22 -20.07
CA LYS A 221 0.26 -15.45 -20.09
C LYS A 221 -0.54 -14.21 -20.50
N LEU A 222 -0.04 -13.01 -20.18
CA LEU A 222 -0.70 -11.73 -20.47
C LEU A 222 -0.28 -11.13 -21.82
N ALA A 223 0.83 -11.60 -22.41
CA ALA A 223 1.26 -11.17 -23.74
C ALA A 223 0.20 -11.51 -24.79
N ASN A 224 -0.06 -10.57 -25.69
CA ASN A 224 -1.02 -10.73 -26.77
C ASN A 224 -0.60 -9.86 -27.97
N GLU A 225 -1.42 -9.85 -29.03
CA GLU A 225 -1.13 -9.08 -30.26
C GLU A 225 -0.96 -7.58 -30.03
N LYS A 226 -1.48 -7.02 -28.92
CA LYS A 226 -1.40 -5.60 -28.58
C LYS A 226 -0.24 -5.23 -27.66
N ALA A 227 0.36 -6.19 -26.97
CA ALA A 227 1.42 -5.96 -26.00
C ALA A 227 2.37 -7.15 -25.92
N SER A 228 3.64 -6.89 -26.21
CA SER A 228 4.71 -7.88 -26.16
C SER A 228 5.03 -8.32 -24.72
N LYS A 229 5.65 -9.49 -24.56
CA LYS A 229 6.07 -10.03 -23.25
C LYS A 229 6.95 -9.03 -22.48
N GLU A 230 7.85 -8.32 -23.15
CA GLU A 230 8.76 -7.37 -22.51
C GLU A 230 8.04 -6.07 -22.08
N GLU A 231 7.07 -5.59 -22.86
CA GLU A 231 6.21 -4.47 -22.44
C GLU A 231 5.37 -4.85 -21.22
N ILE A 232 4.79 -6.05 -21.21
CA ILE A 232 4.05 -6.56 -20.07
C ILE A 232 4.96 -6.73 -18.84
N LYS A 233 6.18 -7.24 -19.00
CA LYS A 233 7.16 -7.32 -17.89
C LYS A 233 7.39 -5.95 -17.28
N LYS A 234 7.66 -4.95 -18.13
CA LYS A 234 7.89 -3.58 -17.67
C LYS A 234 6.68 -3.02 -16.93
N GLN A 235 5.47 -3.20 -17.47
CA GLN A 235 4.23 -2.76 -16.82
C GLN A 235 4.01 -3.45 -15.47
N LEU A 236 4.17 -4.77 -15.41
CA LEU A 236 4.01 -5.53 -14.19
C LEU A 236 4.99 -5.06 -13.12
N ILE A 237 6.27 -4.91 -13.44
CA ILE A 237 7.26 -4.40 -12.48
C ILE A 237 6.89 -2.97 -12.04
N ILE A 238 6.36 -2.12 -12.93
CA ILE A 238 5.90 -0.80 -12.52
C ILE A 238 4.76 -0.93 -11.49
N PHE A 239 3.76 -1.78 -11.71
CA PHE A 239 2.59 -1.88 -10.85
C PHE A 239 2.80 -2.64 -9.53
N THR A 240 3.86 -3.42 -9.41
CA THR A 240 4.10 -4.28 -8.24
C THR A 240 5.16 -3.73 -7.28
N GLU A 241 5.71 -2.56 -7.59
CA GLU A 241 6.71 -1.80 -6.82
C GLU A 241 6.13 -0.73 -5.87
#